data_AF-A0A357N575-F1
#
_entry.id   AF-A0A357N575-F1
#
_cell.length_a   1.000
_cell.length_b   1.000
_cell.length_c   1.000
_cell.angle_alpha   90.00
_cell.angle_beta   90.00
_cell.angle_gamma   90.00
#
_symmetry.space_group_name_H-M   'P 1'
#
loop_
_entity.id
_entity.type
_entity.pdbx_description
1 polymer ?
#
loop_
_entity_poly.entity_id
_entity_poly.type
_entity_poly.pdbx_seq_one_letter_code
_entity_poly.pdbx_strand_id
1 'polypeptide(L)' 'MTDRIPLLLLPGLLNDAELWRAQLADLADIADCTVGDQTRGETLQAVAEDVLAQAPERFALAGFS' A
#
# COMPACT_ATOMS: atom_id res chain seq x y z
N MET A 1 -4.56 17.65 -16.36
CA MET A 1 -3.78 16.66 -15.60
C MET A 1 -4.75 16.08 -14.61
N THR A 2 -5.15 14.82 -14.77
CA THR A 2 -6.03 14.17 -13.81
C THR A 2 -5.17 13.88 -12.59
N ASP A 3 -5.53 14.43 -11.43
CA ASP A 3 -4.82 14.12 -10.18
C ASP A 3 -4.91 12.60 -9.97
N ARG A 4 -3.77 11.92 -9.97
CA ARG A 4 -3.69 10.49 -9.71
C ARG A 4 -3.92 10.26 -8.22
N ILE A 5 -4.79 9.31 -7.90
CA ILE A 5 -5.17 9.02 -6.51
C ILE A 5 -4.00 8.24 -5.88
N PRO A 6 -3.47 8.66 -4.70
CA PRO A 6 -2.56 7.82 -3.96
C PRO A 6 -3.26 6.53 -3.52
N LEU A 7 -2.69 5.39 -3.87
CA LEU A 7 -3.25 4.07 -3.58
C LEU A 7 -2.25 3.24 -2.76
N LEU A 8 -2.58 2.99 -1.49
CA LEU A 8 -1.81 2.12 -0.61
C LEU A 8 -2.29 0.67 -0.79
N LEU A 9 -1.36 -0.22 -1.12
CA LEU A 9 -1.57 -1.65 -1.32
C LEU A 9 -0.95 -2.42 -0.14
N LEU A 10 -1.76 -3.17 0.60
CA LEU A 10 -1.30 -3.99 1.73
C LEU A 10 -1.33 -5.49 1.37
N PRO A 11 -0.18 -6.17 1.26
CA PRO A 11 -0.14 -7.60 1.04
C PRO A 11 -0.61 -8.39 2.27
N GLY A 12 -1.11 -9.61 2.06
CA GLY A 12 -1.49 -10.50 3.17
C GLY A 12 -0.28 -11.14 3.83
N LEU A 13 -0.48 -11.78 4.99
CA LEU A 13 0.58 -12.49 5.72
C LEU A 13 1.36 -13.44 4.80
N LEU A 14 2.69 -13.48 4.95
CA LEU A 14 3.64 -14.24 4.12
C LEU A 14 3.73 -13.81 2.64
N ASN A 15 3.21 -12.65 2.27
CA ASN A 15 3.42 -12.04 0.95
C ASN A 15 4.23 -10.74 1.06
N ASP A 16 4.70 -10.25 -0.08
CA ASP A 16 5.43 -8.99 -0.21
C ASP A 16 4.90 -8.17 -1.42
N ALA A 17 5.69 -7.21 -1.89
CA ALA A 17 5.34 -6.37 -3.03
C ALA A 17 5.15 -7.13 -4.36
N GLU A 18 5.71 -8.33 -4.51
CA GLU A 18 5.58 -9.12 -5.74
C GLU A 18 4.12 -9.53 -6.00
N LEU A 19 3.32 -9.73 -4.94
CA LEU A 19 1.88 -10.00 -5.04
C LEU A 19 1.16 -8.93 -5.89
N TRP A 20 1.63 -7.68 -5.83
CA TRP A 20 1.00 -6.53 -6.47
C TRP A 20 1.64 -6.15 -7.81
N ARG A 21 2.62 -6.90 -8.31
CA ARG A 21 3.39 -6.52 -9.51
C ARG A 21 2.52 -6.21 -10.73
N ALA A 22 1.47 -7.00 -10.97
CA ALA A 22 0.57 -6.79 -12.10
C ALA A 22 -0.28 -5.52 -11.92
N GLN A 23 -0.86 -5.32 -10.73
CA GLN A 23 -1.69 -4.16 -10.41
C GLN A 23 -0.88 -2.86 -10.43
N LEU A 24 0.37 -2.89 -9.96
CA LEU A 24 1.27 -1.73 -10.06
C LEU A 24 1.49 -1.31 -11.51
N ALA A 25 1.64 -2.26 -12.43
CA ALA A 25 1.81 -1.97 -13.85
C ALA A 25 0.51 -1.46 -14.49
N ASP A 26 -0.61 -2.14 -14.21
CA ASP A 26 -1.90 -1.89 -14.87
C ASP A 26 -2.63 -0.64 -14.32
N LEU A 27 -2.23 -0.13 -13.15
CA LEU A 27 -2.83 1.06 -12.52
C LEU A 27 -1.95 2.32 -12.60
N ALA A 28 -0.73 2.23 -13.16
CA ALA A 28 0.26 3.32 -13.11
C ALA A 28 -0.20 4.62 -13.81
N ASP A 29 -1.13 4.52 -14.76
CA ASP A 29 -1.72 5.66 -15.48
C ASP A 29 -2.89 6.31 -14.73
N ILE A 30 -3.47 5.64 -13.72
CA ILE A 30 -4.65 6.12 -12.97
C ILE A 30 -4.38 6.41 -11.49
N ALA A 31 -3.36 5.80 -10.88
CA ALA A 31 -3.08 5.92 -9.45
C ALA A 31 -1.57 5.96 -9.14
N ASP A 32 -1.21 6.71 -8.09
CA ASP A 32 0.14 6.71 -7.52
C ASP A 32 0.20 5.59 -6.47
N CYS A 33 0.53 4.38 -6.92
CA CYS A 33 0.49 3.19 -6.07
C CYS A 33 1.75 3.05 -5.20
N THR A 34 1.57 2.69 -3.93
CA THR A 34 2.64 2.30 -3.00
C THR A 34 2.27 0.99 -2.30
N VAL A 35 3.26 0.14 -2.04
CA VAL A 35 3.06 -1.09 -1.24
C VAL A 35 3.51 -0.81 0.19
N GLY A 36 2.62 -1.03 1.16
CA GLY A 36 2.94 -0.86 2.58
C GLY A 36 3.79 -2.02 3.10
N ASP A 37 4.91 -1.69 3.73
CA ASP A 37 5.77 -2.65 4.43
C ASP A 37 5.18 -2.97 5.81
N GLN A 38 4.77 -4.22 6.00
CA GLN A 38 4.17 -4.72 7.24
C GLN A 38 5.16 -5.55 8.09
N THR A 39 6.46 -5.51 7.76
CA THR A 39 7.50 -6.27 8.46
C THR A 39 8.06 -5.54 9.68
N ARG A 40 7.64 -4.29 9.90
CA ARG A 40 8.13 -3.40 10.96
C ARG A 40 7.09 -3.29 12.06
N GLY A 41 7.45 -3.72 13.27
CA GLY A 41 6.57 -3.70 14.44
C GLY A 41 6.20 -5.09 14.94
N GLU A 42 5.99 -5.21 16.25
CA GLU A 42 5.67 -6.49 16.92
C GLU A 42 4.17 -6.66 17.18
N THR A 43 3.38 -5.60 16.95
CA THR A 43 1.93 -5.60 17.11
C THR A 43 1.26 -5.04 15.86
N LEU A 44 0.01 -5.43 15.61
CA LEU A 44 -0.78 -4.89 14.51
C LEU A 44 -0.90 -3.36 14.59
N GLN A 45 -1.05 -2.81 15.79
CA GLN A 45 -1.07 -1.37 16.04
C GLN A 45 0.21 -0.70 15.55
N ALA A 46 1.37 -1.21 15.97
CA ALA A 46 2.68 -0.65 15.57
C ALA A 46 2.90 -0.73 14.06
N VAL A 47 2.52 -1.85 13.44
CA VAL A 47 2.58 -2.02 11.98
C VAL A 47 1.70 -0.99 11.28
N ALA A 48 0.46 -0.81 11.74
CA ALA A 48 -0.46 0.17 11.17
C ALA A 48 0.06 1.61 11.32
N GLU A 49 0.60 1.97 12.49
CA GLU A 49 1.18 3.29 12.75
C GLU A 49 2.38 3.55 11.84
N ASP A 50 3.29 2.60 11.68
CA ASP A 50 4.46 2.71 10.79
C ASP A 50 4.07 2.86 9.32
N VAL A 51 3.05 2.12 8.86
CA VAL A 51 2.51 2.22 7.50
C VAL A 51 1.84 3.57 7.27
N LEU A 52 0.99 4.01 8.21
CA LEU A 52 0.27 5.28 8.10
C LEU A 52 1.20 6.49 8.16
N ALA A 53 2.29 6.43 8.93
CA ALA A 53 3.29 7.51 8.99
C ALA A 53 4.00 7.76 7.64
N GLN A 54 3.98 6.77 6.74
CA GLN A 54 4.56 6.86 5.39
C GLN A 54 3.51 7.14 4.31
N ALA A 55 2.22 7.10 4.66
CA ALA A 55 1.13 7.36 3.73
C ALA A 55 0.83 8.86 3.62
N PRO A 56 0.30 9.33 2.48
CA PRO A 56 -0.25 10.68 2.37
C PRO A 56 -1.40 10.95 3.36
N GLU A 57 -1.78 12.21 3.57
CA GLU A 57 -2.92 12.57 4.44
C GLU A 57 -4.24 11.92 3.97
N ARG A 58 -4.39 11.73 2.65
CA ARG A 58 -5.56 11.11 2.03
C ARG A 58 -5.10 10.13 0.96
N PHE A 59 -5.59 8.90 1.03
CA PHE A 59 -5.28 7.83 0.09
C PHE A 59 -6.45 6.84 -0.02
N ALA A 60 -6.50 6.12 -1.13
CA ALA A 60 -7.30 4.91 -1.27
C ALA A 60 -6.50 3.71 -0.71
N LEU A 61 -7.19 2.73 -0.13
CA LEU A 61 -6.58 1.55 0.47
C LEU A 61 -7.13 0.28 -0.20
N ALA A 62 -6.23 -0.62 -0.60
CA ALA A 62 -6.57 -1.99 -0.96
C ALA A 62 -5.75 -2.96 -0.10
N GLY A 63 -6.44 -3.87 0.59
CA GLY A 63 -5.83 -4.93 1.38
C GLY A 63 -6.14 -6.30 0.79
N PHE A 64 -5.17 -7.21 0.88
CA PHE A 64 -5.36 -8.63 0.54
C PHE A 64 -5.20 -9.48 1.80
N SER A 65 -6.29 -10.13 2.23
CA SER A 65 -6.41 -10.95 3.45
C SER A 65 -6.35 -10.23 4.80
#